data_AF-A0A524GYN2-F1
#
_entry.id   AF-A0A524GYN2-F1
#
_cell.length_a   1.000
_cell.length_b   1.000
_cell.length_c   1.000
_cell.angle_alpha   90.00
_cell.angle_beta   90.00
_cell.angle_gamma   90.00
#
_symmetry.space_group_name_H-M   'P 1'
#
loop_
_entity.id
_entity.type
_entity.pdbx_description
1 polymer ?
#
loop_
_entity_poly.entity_id
_entity_poly.type
_entity_poly.pdbx_seq_one_letter_code
_entity_poly.pdbx_strand_id
1 'polypeptide(L)'
;MAPYSQERSEDLYALSIQTVEDHLASLRYAGMIQHALMPDPIILKGILKDFFILFLPRDIVSGDFFYTFSNRQFTCIAAGDCTGHGVPGALMSILGISFLNEILQSKQCIRANRVLNDMREKIMKALHQTGSKEETKDSIDIGLCIIENGSTVLQYAGANRPLIRIRNGELSEFKPDKMTIGIAPMAEKPFSNL
;
A
#
# COMPACT_ATOMS: atom_id res chain seq x y z
N MET A 1 -46.62 30.57 -20.80
CA MET A 1 -45.58 30.76 -19.77
C MET A 1 -45.44 29.44 -19.01
N ALA A 2 -44.56 28.55 -19.49
CA ALA A 2 -44.24 27.24 -18.91
C ALA A 2 -42.99 26.51 -19.51
N PRO A 3 -42.39 26.89 -20.67
CA PRO A 3 -41.27 26.08 -21.22
C PRO A 3 -39.92 26.34 -20.52
N TYR A 4 -39.71 27.56 -20.01
CA TYR A 4 -38.41 27.99 -19.45
C TYR A 4 -38.01 27.28 -18.15
N SER A 5 -38.96 26.79 -17.35
CA SER A 5 -38.67 26.04 -16.12
C SER A 5 -38.30 24.58 -16.36
N GLN A 6 -38.76 24.01 -17.48
CA GLN A 6 -38.56 22.62 -17.83
C GLN A 6 -37.22 22.42 -18.55
N GLU A 7 -36.89 23.30 -19.52
CA GLU A 7 -35.57 23.36 -20.16
C GLU A 7 -34.44 23.57 -19.12
N ARG A 8 -34.63 24.49 -18.17
CA ARG A 8 -33.63 24.76 -17.12
C ARG A 8 -33.39 23.55 -16.20
N SER A 9 -34.39 22.71 -16.00
CA SER A 9 -34.27 21.49 -15.19
C SER A 9 -33.54 20.36 -15.95
N GLU A 10 -33.75 20.27 -17.26
CA GLU A 10 -33.02 19.34 -18.13
C GLU A 10 -31.55 19.74 -18.28
N ASP A 11 -31.25 21.03 -18.41
CA ASP A 11 -29.88 21.56 -18.45
C ASP A 11 -29.11 21.29 -17.15
N LEU A 12 -29.76 21.50 -16.00
CA LEU A 12 -29.17 21.19 -14.68
C LEU A 12 -28.90 19.69 -14.53
N TYR A 13 -29.80 18.84 -15.03
CA TYR A 13 -29.63 17.40 -15.01
C TYR A 13 -28.47 16.96 -15.92
N ALA A 14 -28.40 17.48 -17.14
CA ALA A 14 -27.31 17.22 -18.08
C ALA A 14 -25.95 17.65 -17.52
N LEU A 15 -25.87 18.85 -16.91
CA LEU A 15 -24.65 19.33 -16.26
C LEU A 15 -24.22 18.42 -15.10
N SER A 16 -25.18 17.90 -14.33
CA SER A 16 -24.88 16.96 -13.24
C SER A 16 -24.33 15.63 -13.75
N ILE A 17 -24.86 15.10 -14.86
CA ILE A 17 -24.34 13.88 -15.50
C ILE A 17 -22.91 14.12 -15.99
N GLN A 18 -22.67 15.22 -16.72
CA GLN A 18 -21.34 15.55 -17.22
C GLN A 18 -20.32 15.65 -16.08
N THR A 19 -20.70 16.28 -14.98
CA THR A 19 -19.83 16.40 -13.79
C THR A 19 -19.47 15.03 -13.21
N VAL A 20 -20.43 14.10 -13.12
CA VAL A 20 -20.18 12.73 -12.66
C VAL A 20 -19.28 11.97 -13.63
N GLU A 21 -19.46 12.12 -14.93
CA GLU A 21 -18.61 11.51 -15.95
C GLU A 21 -17.16 12.00 -15.86
N ASP A 22 -16.96 13.31 -15.70
CA ASP A 22 -15.64 13.93 -15.56
C ASP A 22 -14.92 13.45 -14.28
N HIS A 23 -15.67 13.31 -13.18
CA HIS A 23 -15.14 12.75 -11.93
C HIS A 23 -14.77 11.28 -12.08
N LEU A 24 -15.60 10.47 -12.74
CA LEU A 24 -15.30 9.07 -13.01
C LEU A 24 -14.08 8.91 -13.93
N ALA A 25 -13.94 9.76 -14.95
CA ALA A 25 -12.78 9.78 -15.82
C ALA A 25 -11.50 10.11 -15.03
N SER A 26 -11.57 11.09 -14.13
CA SER A 26 -10.46 11.46 -13.25
C SER A 26 -10.06 10.32 -12.31
N LEU A 27 -11.03 9.63 -11.71
CA LEU A 27 -10.78 8.47 -10.85
C LEU A 27 -10.18 7.30 -11.63
N ARG A 28 -10.64 7.03 -12.85
CA ARG A 28 -10.06 6.00 -13.72
C ARG A 28 -8.60 6.31 -14.03
N TYR A 29 -8.30 7.57 -14.35
CA TYR A 29 -6.93 8.00 -14.62
C TYR A 29 -6.03 7.86 -13.37
N ALA A 30 -6.53 8.25 -12.19
CA ALA A 30 -5.82 8.03 -10.93
C ALA A 30 -5.57 6.54 -10.66
N GLY A 31 -6.54 5.66 -10.95
CA GLY A 31 -6.39 4.21 -10.85
C GLY A 31 -5.33 3.65 -11.79
N MET A 32 -5.24 4.19 -13.03
CA MET A 32 -4.17 3.82 -13.96
C MET A 32 -2.79 4.18 -13.41
N ILE A 33 -2.62 5.38 -12.85
CA ILE A 33 -1.36 5.80 -12.21
C ILE A 33 -1.02 4.89 -11.04
N GLN A 34 -1.99 4.65 -10.15
CA GLN A 34 -1.81 3.78 -8.99
C GLN A 34 -1.35 2.38 -9.41
N HIS A 35 -2.01 1.77 -10.39
CA HIS A 35 -1.65 0.44 -10.89
C HIS A 35 -0.28 0.44 -11.58
N ALA A 36 0.08 1.50 -12.31
CA ALA A 36 1.39 1.60 -12.96
C ALA A 36 2.57 1.65 -11.96
N LEU A 37 2.32 2.04 -10.71
CA LEU A 37 3.31 2.01 -9.63
C LEU A 37 3.45 0.64 -8.96
N MET A 38 2.48 -0.26 -9.16
CA MET A 38 2.54 -1.62 -8.66
C MET A 38 3.39 -2.52 -9.59
N PRO A 39 3.97 -3.61 -9.07
CA PRO A 39 4.80 -4.51 -9.87
C PRO A 39 4.10 -5.08 -11.10
N ASP A 40 4.78 -5.02 -12.24
CA ASP A 40 4.34 -5.72 -13.46
C ASP A 40 4.47 -7.25 -13.26
N PRO A 41 3.38 -8.02 -13.47
CA PRO A 41 3.41 -9.49 -13.42
C PRO A 41 4.49 -10.13 -14.30
N ILE A 42 4.89 -9.50 -15.41
CA ILE A 42 5.97 -9.98 -16.29
C ILE A 42 7.32 -9.92 -15.56
N ILE A 43 7.58 -8.83 -14.83
CA ILE A 43 8.81 -8.66 -14.03
C ILE A 43 8.82 -9.70 -12.91
N LEU A 44 7.69 -9.91 -12.25
CA LEU A 44 7.56 -10.91 -11.17
C LEU A 44 7.86 -12.33 -11.62
N LYS A 45 7.50 -12.73 -12.85
CA LYS A 45 7.87 -14.06 -13.41
C LYS A 45 9.38 -14.27 -13.54
N GLY A 46 10.15 -13.19 -13.70
CA GLY A 46 11.61 -13.25 -13.71
C GLY A 46 12.24 -13.40 -12.32
N ILE A 47 11.49 -13.08 -11.26
CA ILE A 47 11.97 -13.04 -9.87
C ILE A 47 11.47 -14.27 -9.08
N LEU A 48 10.19 -14.61 -9.23
CA LEU A 48 9.50 -15.68 -8.52
C LEU A 48 9.07 -16.76 -9.51
N LYS A 49 9.40 -18.01 -9.19
CA LYS A 49 9.09 -19.17 -10.04
C LYS A 49 7.59 -19.40 -10.17
N ASP A 50 6.94 -19.62 -9.02
CA ASP A 50 5.52 -19.94 -8.92
C ASP A 50 4.88 -18.94 -7.96
N PHE A 51 4.01 -18.07 -8.46
CA PHE A 51 3.32 -17.06 -7.66
C PHE A 51 1.94 -16.75 -8.21
N PHE A 52 1.09 -16.19 -7.35
CA PHE A 52 -0.14 -15.53 -7.75
C PHE A 52 -0.34 -14.27 -6.90
N ILE A 53 -1.11 -13.32 -7.42
CA ILE A 53 -1.53 -12.12 -6.70
C ILE A 53 -3.06 -12.14 -6.69
N LEU A 54 -3.64 -12.02 -5.50
CA LEU A 54 -5.08 -11.80 -5.33
C LEU A 54 -5.30 -10.34 -4.92
N PHE A 55 -5.77 -9.52 -5.85
CA PHE A 55 -6.03 -8.10 -5.64
C PHE A 55 -7.44 -7.75 -6.13
N LEU A 56 -8.35 -7.52 -5.18
CA LEU A 56 -9.78 -7.30 -5.44
C LEU A 56 -10.25 -6.01 -4.75
N PRO A 57 -9.85 -4.83 -5.27
CA PRO A 57 -10.19 -3.56 -4.65
C PRO A 57 -11.69 -3.28 -4.72
N ARG A 58 -12.22 -2.59 -3.70
CA ARG A 58 -13.64 -2.21 -3.63
C ARG A 58 -14.03 -1.14 -4.66
N ASP A 59 -13.14 -0.17 -4.88
CA ASP A 59 -13.35 1.02 -5.73
C ASP A 59 -12.30 1.08 -6.86
N ILE A 60 -12.45 2.03 -7.80
CA ILE A 60 -11.51 2.24 -8.93
C ILE A 60 -10.08 2.53 -8.44
N VAL A 61 -9.95 3.11 -7.26
CA VAL A 61 -8.69 3.40 -6.58
C VAL A 61 -8.74 2.80 -5.17
N SER A 62 -7.60 2.29 -4.67
CA SER A 62 -7.57 1.44 -3.48
C SER A 62 -6.64 1.95 -2.39
N GLY A 63 -6.93 1.69 -1.12
CA GLY A 63 -5.94 1.81 -0.03
C GLY A 63 -4.89 0.69 -0.08
N ASP A 64 -5.31 -0.47 -0.57
CA ASP A 64 -4.49 -1.67 -0.65
C ASP A 64 -3.48 -1.59 -1.79
N PHE A 65 -2.29 -2.15 -1.55
CA PHE A 65 -1.26 -2.30 -2.58
C PHE A 65 -0.42 -3.54 -2.33
N PHE A 66 0.27 -3.98 -3.39
CA PHE A 66 1.36 -4.93 -3.28
C PHE A 66 2.61 -4.32 -3.93
N TYR A 67 3.77 -4.80 -3.49
CA TYR A 67 5.04 -4.25 -3.89
C TYR A 67 6.08 -5.35 -4.02
N THR A 68 6.99 -5.17 -4.97
CA THR A 68 8.17 -6.01 -5.13
C THR A 68 9.37 -5.16 -5.50
N PHE A 69 10.52 -5.59 -5.04
CA PHE A 69 11.80 -5.06 -5.47
C PHE A 69 12.79 -6.21 -5.49
N SER A 70 13.63 -6.28 -6.51
CA SER A 70 14.67 -7.27 -6.58
C SER A 70 15.95 -6.67 -7.13
N ASN A 71 17.07 -7.04 -6.51
CA ASN A 71 18.40 -6.73 -6.99
C ASN A 71 19.26 -7.99 -6.94
N ARG A 72 20.59 -7.88 -7.07
CA ARG A 72 21.49 -9.04 -7.04
C ARG A 72 21.52 -9.75 -5.68
N GLN A 73 21.24 -9.05 -4.58
CA GLN A 73 21.43 -9.53 -3.22
C GLN A 73 20.15 -10.10 -2.61
N PHE A 74 19.00 -9.46 -2.83
CA PHE A 74 17.75 -9.88 -2.24
C PHE A 74 16.54 -9.52 -3.10
N THR A 75 15.42 -10.15 -2.74
CA THR A 75 14.08 -9.85 -3.23
C THR A 75 13.20 -9.46 -2.04
N CYS A 76 12.56 -8.30 -2.15
CA CYS A 76 11.57 -7.81 -1.20
C CYS A 76 10.17 -8.01 -1.79
N ILE A 77 9.24 -8.48 -0.96
CA ILE A 77 7.82 -8.63 -1.29
C ILE A 77 7.02 -8.03 -0.15
N ALA A 78 6.03 -7.20 -0.49
CA ALA A 78 5.16 -6.60 0.51
C ALA A 78 3.71 -6.56 0.04
N ALA A 79 2.79 -6.63 1.00
CA ALA A 79 1.37 -6.38 0.80
C ALA A 79 0.88 -5.44 1.91
N GLY A 80 0.31 -4.30 1.52
CA GLY A 80 -0.13 -3.23 2.40
C GLY A 80 -1.61 -2.92 2.27
N ASP A 81 -2.20 -2.45 3.37
CA ASP A 81 -3.57 -2.00 3.53
C ASP A 81 -3.52 -0.65 4.26
N CYS A 82 -3.84 0.42 3.52
CA CYS A 82 -3.86 1.77 4.07
C CYS A 82 -5.23 2.11 4.65
N THR A 83 -5.26 2.93 5.69
CA THR A 83 -6.52 3.47 6.21
C THR A 83 -7.26 4.30 5.17
N GLY A 84 -8.59 4.18 5.17
CA GLY A 84 -9.48 4.87 4.23
C GLY A 84 -9.74 4.06 2.96
N HIS A 85 -10.62 4.57 2.12
CA HIS A 85 -10.92 4.00 0.80
C HIS A 85 -11.15 5.13 -0.21
N GLY A 86 -11.19 4.80 -1.50
CA GLY A 86 -11.25 5.81 -2.55
C GLY A 86 -9.97 6.65 -2.59
N VAL A 87 -10.11 7.94 -2.90
CA VAL A 87 -8.97 8.83 -3.19
C VAL A 87 -7.96 8.95 -2.03
N PRO A 88 -8.37 9.15 -0.75
CA PRO A 88 -7.40 9.26 0.34
C PRO A 88 -6.57 7.98 0.53
N GLY A 89 -7.20 6.80 0.48
CA GLY A 89 -6.51 5.52 0.56
C GLY A 89 -5.53 5.33 -0.60
N ALA A 90 -5.92 5.73 -1.81
CA ALA A 90 -5.07 5.67 -2.99
C ALA A 90 -3.80 6.52 -2.84
N LEU A 91 -3.93 7.75 -2.35
CA LEU A 91 -2.78 8.61 -2.08
C LEU A 91 -1.85 8.00 -1.02
N MET A 92 -2.41 7.39 0.04
CA MET A 92 -1.62 6.68 1.05
C MET A 92 -0.86 5.48 0.46
N SER A 93 -1.49 4.71 -0.43
CA SER A 93 -0.82 3.58 -1.08
C SER A 93 0.35 4.04 -1.97
N ILE A 94 0.17 5.14 -2.71
CA ILE A 94 1.20 5.72 -3.58
C ILE A 94 2.38 6.21 -2.75
N LEU A 95 2.09 6.87 -1.62
CA LEU A 95 3.11 7.33 -0.69
C LEU A 95 3.88 6.14 -0.08
N GLY A 96 3.17 5.08 0.32
CA GLY A 96 3.76 3.83 0.81
C GLY A 96 4.70 3.17 -0.22
N ILE A 97 4.26 3.03 -1.47
CA ILE A 97 5.07 2.50 -2.58
C ILE A 97 6.30 3.38 -2.83
N SER A 98 6.15 4.70 -2.82
CA SER A 98 7.27 5.64 -3.03
C SER A 98 8.36 5.50 -1.98
N PHE A 99 7.98 5.39 -0.69
CA PHE A 99 8.96 5.22 0.38
C PHE A 99 9.60 3.82 0.38
N LEU A 100 8.85 2.77 0.04
CA LEU A 100 9.44 1.44 -0.17
C LEU A 100 10.51 1.49 -1.27
N ASN A 101 10.21 2.11 -2.42
CA ASN A 101 11.18 2.30 -3.50
C ASN A 101 12.44 3.02 -3.01
N GLU A 102 12.29 4.15 -2.33
CA GLU A 102 13.42 4.94 -1.83
C GLU A 102 14.28 4.16 -0.83
N ILE A 103 13.66 3.49 0.15
CA ILE A 103 14.36 2.72 1.19
C ILE A 103 15.12 1.54 0.59
N LEU A 104 14.50 0.83 -0.37
CA LEU A 104 15.07 -0.40 -0.92
C LEU A 104 16.12 -0.14 -1.99
N GLN A 105 16.04 0.97 -2.74
CA GLN A 105 17.06 1.35 -3.71
C GLN A 105 18.35 1.88 -3.07
N SER A 106 18.26 2.48 -1.88
CA SER A 106 19.39 3.16 -1.23
C SER A 106 20.33 2.23 -0.44
N LYS A 107 19.97 0.97 -0.19
CA LYS A 107 20.70 0.08 0.73
C LYS A 107 21.03 -1.29 0.11
N GLN A 108 22.26 -1.77 0.35
CA GLN A 108 22.75 -3.06 -0.15
C GLN A 108 22.45 -4.25 0.79
N CYS A 109 22.20 -3.99 2.08
CA CYS A 109 21.82 -5.02 3.04
C CYS A 109 20.65 -4.49 3.87
N ILE A 110 19.53 -5.22 3.86
CA ILE A 110 18.28 -4.76 4.43
C ILE A 110 17.68 -5.87 5.28
N ARG A 111 17.23 -5.48 6.49
CA ARG A 111 16.37 -6.31 7.33
C ARG A 111 14.93 -5.86 7.23
N ALA A 112 13.99 -6.80 7.21
CA ALA A 112 12.57 -6.53 7.01
C ALA A 112 12.05 -5.51 8.04
N ASN A 113 12.42 -5.70 9.31
CA ASN A 113 11.99 -4.80 10.36
C ASN A 113 12.54 -3.37 10.23
N ARG A 114 13.75 -3.21 9.69
CA ARG A 114 14.35 -1.89 9.47
C ARG A 114 13.62 -1.14 8.38
N VAL A 115 13.17 -1.81 7.32
CA VAL A 115 12.30 -1.19 6.31
C VAL A 115 11.04 -0.62 6.94
N LEU A 116 10.36 -1.39 7.80
CA LEU A 116 9.11 -0.91 8.41
C LEU A 116 9.34 0.26 9.38
N ASN A 117 10.46 0.28 10.10
CA ASN A 117 10.82 1.41 10.96
C ASN A 117 11.13 2.67 10.12
N ASP A 118 11.93 2.54 9.05
CA ASP A 118 12.24 3.65 8.14
C ASP A 118 10.97 4.19 7.45
N MET A 119 10.05 3.29 7.06
CA MET A 119 8.75 3.67 6.52
C MET A 119 7.93 4.46 7.53
N ARG A 120 7.89 4.04 8.80
CA ARG A 120 7.18 4.76 9.86
C ARG A 120 7.68 6.19 9.99
N GLU A 121 9.00 6.37 10.08
CA GLU A 121 9.61 7.69 10.20
C GLU A 121 9.27 8.59 8.99
N LYS A 122 9.37 8.03 7.77
CA LYS A 122 9.06 8.76 6.54
C LYS A 122 7.60 9.16 6.43
N ILE A 123 6.66 8.25 6.73
CA ILE A 123 5.22 8.54 6.70
C ILE A 123 4.86 9.59 7.75
N MET A 124 5.31 9.41 8.99
CA MET A 124 5.02 10.38 10.06
C MET A 124 5.53 11.79 9.71
N LYS A 125 6.74 11.86 9.14
CA LYS A 125 7.32 13.13 8.69
C LYS A 125 6.53 13.75 7.54
N ALA A 126 6.11 12.95 6.55
CA ALA A 126 5.36 13.45 5.39
C ALA A 126 3.97 13.97 5.77
N LEU A 127 3.31 13.32 6.73
CA LEU A 127 1.96 13.66 7.17
C LEU A 127 1.93 14.58 8.39
N HIS A 128 3.08 15.05 8.86
CA HIS A 128 3.22 15.91 10.04
C HIS A 128 2.52 15.34 11.28
N GLN A 129 2.58 14.01 11.46
CA GLN A 129 1.95 13.35 12.60
C GLN A 129 2.81 13.51 13.84
N THR A 130 2.40 14.40 14.74
CA THR A 130 3.08 14.71 16.00
C THR A 130 2.56 13.87 17.17
N GLY A 131 1.48 13.10 16.97
CA GLY A 131 0.88 12.26 18.01
C GLY A 131 -0.16 12.99 18.87
N SER A 132 -0.62 14.15 18.40
CA SER A 132 -1.72 14.88 19.04
C SER A 132 -3.06 14.17 18.81
N LYS A 133 -4.04 14.35 19.72
CA LYS A 133 -5.35 13.70 19.63
C LYS A 133 -6.23 14.20 18.47
N GLU A 134 -5.85 15.30 17.84
CA GLU A 134 -6.64 16.01 16.82
C GLU A 134 -6.17 15.70 15.39
N GLU A 135 -5.12 14.91 15.21
CA GLU A 135 -4.57 14.52 13.91
C GLU A 135 -5.37 13.41 13.21
N THR A 136 -5.38 13.44 11.88
CA THR A 136 -5.87 12.32 11.08
C THR A 136 -4.99 11.10 11.30
N LYS A 137 -5.64 9.97 11.57
CA LYS A 137 -4.99 8.68 11.88
C LYS A 137 -4.69 7.91 10.59
N ASP A 138 -4.10 8.59 9.62
CA ASP A 138 -3.70 8.00 8.34
C ASP A 138 -2.55 7.02 8.58
N SER A 139 -2.76 5.74 8.28
CA SER A 139 -1.86 4.68 8.67
C SER A 139 -1.79 3.56 7.63
N ILE A 140 -0.73 2.74 7.71
CA ILE A 140 -0.51 1.62 6.82
C ILE A 140 -0.25 0.35 7.65
N ASP A 141 -1.09 -0.65 7.45
CA ASP A 141 -0.81 -2.02 7.85
C ASP A 141 -0.09 -2.73 6.71
N ILE A 142 0.97 -3.49 6.99
CA ILE A 142 1.79 -4.12 5.94
C ILE A 142 2.47 -5.38 6.43
N GLY A 143 2.51 -6.40 5.58
CA GLY A 143 3.39 -7.56 5.74
C GLY A 143 4.54 -7.43 4.75
N LEU A 144 5.78 -7.60 5.21
CA LEU A 144 6.98 -7.45 4.38
C LEU A 144 7.94 -8.63 4.59
N CYS A 145 8.36 -9.22 3.48
CA CYS A 145 9.32 -10.30 3.43
C CYS A 145 10.58 -9.86 2.67
N ILE A 146 11.75 -10.28 3.16
CA ILE A 146 13.02 -10.17 2.45
C ILE A 146 13.61 -11.56 2.27
N ILE A 147 13.88 -11.91 1.03
CA ILE A 147 14.46 -13.18 0.63
C ILE A 147 15.85 -12.90 0.07
N GLU A 148 16.89 -13.40 0.73
CA GLU A 148 18.25 -13.29 0.21
C GLU A 148 18.42 -14.22 -1.00
N ASN A 149 18.95 -13.69 -2.10
CA ASN A 149 19.11 -14.47 -3.32
C ASN A 149 20.14 -15.59 -3.14
N GLY A 150 19.77 -16.81 -3.50
CA GLY A 150 20.61 -18.00 -3.27
C GLY A 150 20.57 -18.54 -1.83
N SER A 151 19.82 -17.88 -0.93
CA SER A 151 19.54 -18.36 0.42
C SER A 151 18.19 -19.05 0.51
N THR A 152 18.02 -19.89 1.52
CA THR A 152 16.71 -20.45 1.91
C THR A 152 16.09 -19.68 3.08
N VAL A 153 16.73 -18.59 3.50
CA VAL A 153 16.29 -17.74 4.61
C VAL A 153 15.37 -16.66 4.07
N LEU A 154 14.18 -16.60 4.68
CA LEU A 154 13.22 -15.52 4.52
C LEU A 154 13.14 -14.77 5.84
N GLN A 155 13.33 -13.45 5.77
CA GLN A 155 13.09 -12.54 6.89
C GLN A 155 11.69 -11.97 6.77
N TYR A 156 11.01 -11.79 7.88
CA TYR A 156 9.67 -11.22 7.91
C TYR A 156 9.51 -10.16 9.01
N ALA A 157 8.79 -9.09 8.67
CA ALA A 157 8.28 -8.12 9.63
C ALA A 157 6.87 -7.71 9.20
N GLY A 158 5.98 -7.47 10.18
CA GLY A 158 4.60 -7.11 9.89
C GLY A 158 4.06 -6.05 10.84
N ALA A 159 3.37 -5.07 10.27
CA ALA A 159 2.51 -4.11 10.95
C ALA A 159 1.07 -4.59 10.82
N ASN A 160 0.52 -5.19 11.88
CA ASN A 160 -0.83 -5.79 11.94
C ASN A 160 -1.18 -6.88 10.90
N ARG A 161 -0.35 -7.15 9.89
CA ARG A 161 -0.59 -8.17 8.86
C ARG A 161 0.26 -9.40 9.10
N PRO A 162 -0.30 -10.60 9.38
CA PRO A 162 0.47 -11.83 9.61
C PRO A 162 1.05 -12.40 8.31
N LEU A 163 2.10 -13.23 8.45
CA LEU A 163 2.58 -14.12 7.38
C LEU A 163 2.11 -15.54 7.65
N ILE A 164 1.42 -16.13 6.67
CA ILE A 164 1.01 -17.53 6.70
C ILE A 164 1.96 -18.35 5.82
N ARG A 165 2.52 -19.42 6.38
CA ARG A 165 3.36 -20.40 5.68
C ARG A 165 2.72 -21.77 5.74
N ILE A 166 2.48 -22.38 4.60
CA ILE A 166 2.04 -23.77 4.51
C ILE A 166 3.20 -24.60 3.94
N ARG A 167 3.68 -25.59 4.68
CA ARG A 167 4.78 -26.47 4.24
C ARG A 167 4.51 -27.89 4.74
N ASN A 168 4.61 -28.88 3.85
CA ASN A 168 4.38 -30.30 4.17
C ASN A 168 3.01 -30.58 4.84
N GLY A 169 1.97 -29.83 4.46
CA GLY A 169 0.64 -29.94 5.07
C GLY A 169 0.48 -29.22 6.41
N GLU A 170 1.53 -28.60 6.94
CA GLU A 170 1.48 -27.83 8.19
C GLU A 170 1.34 -26.34 7.93
N LEU A 171 0.39 -25.70 8.62
CA LEU A 171 0.22 -24.25 8.63
C LEU A 171 0.98 -23.64 9.81
N SER A 172 1.86 -22.69 9.52
CA SER A 172 2.52 -21.84 10.50
C SER A 172 2.09 -20.38 10.29
N GLU A 173 1.72 -19.69 11.36
CA GLU A 173 1.45 -18.25 11.35
C GLU A 173 2.56 -17.50 12.08
N PHE A 174 3.16 -16.51 11.41
CA PHE A 174 4.12 -15.60 12.00
C PHE A 174 3.40 -14.31 12.39
N LYS A 175 3.27 -14.10 13.69
CA LYS A 175 2.51 -12.97 14.25
C LYS A 175 3.20 -11.64 13.92
N PRO A 176 2.45 -10.62 13.47
CA PRO A 176 2.97 -9.28 13.29
C PRO A 176 3.09 -8.56 14.63
N ASP A 177 3.81 -7.44 14.63
CA ASP A 177 3.68 -6.49 15.71
C ASP A 177 2.30 -5.82 15.65
N LYS A 178 1.66 -5.67 16.81
CA LYS A 178 0.33 -5.06 16.95
C LYS A 178 0.42 -3.53 16.94
N MET A 179 0.94 -2.99 15.84
CA MET A 179 1.10 -1.56 15.59
C MET A 179 1.11 -1.29 14.09
N THR A 180 0.62 -0.12 13.69
CA THR A 180 0.60 0.37 12.31
C THR A 180 1.86 1.18 11.98
N ILE A 181 2.08 1.43 10.70
CA ILE A 181 2.97 2.49 10.19
C ILE A 181 2.20 3.80 10.14
N GLY A 182 2.86 4.93 10.42
CA GLY A 182 2.25 6.26 10.28
C GLY A 182 1.36 6.68 11.44
N ILE A 183 1.61 6.22 12.66
CA ILE A 183 1.03 6.85 13.85
C ILE A 183 2.13 6.94 14.88
N ALA A 184 2.29 8.13 15.49
CA ALA A 184 3.22 8.31 16.59
C ALA A 184 2.83 7.35 17.73
N PRO A 185 3.67 6.37 18.06
CA PRO A 185 3.34 5.44 19.12
C PRO A 185 3.46 6.16 20.48
N MET A 186 2.61 5.82 21.44
CA MET A 186 2.75 6.34 22.82
C MET A 186 4.09 5.93 23.47
N ALA A 187 4.73 4.88 22.95
CA ALA A 187 6.09 4.47 23.27
C ALA A 187 6.78 3.95 21.99
N GLU A 188 7.97 4.45 21.66
CA GLU A 188 8.74 3.97 20.50
C GLU A 188 9.15 2.51 20.69
N LYS A 189 8.41 1.61 20.02
CA LYS A 189 8.77 0.20 19.92
C LYS A 189 9.17 -0.12 18.48
N PRO A 190 10.38 -0.62 18.23
CA PRO A 190 10.79 -1.02 16.88
C PRO A 190 10.03 -2.27 16.45
N PHE A 191 9.83 -2.42 15.14
CA PHE A 191 9.32 -3.67 14.57
C PHE A 191 10.28 -4.84 14.85
N SER A 192 9.71 -6.02 15.06
CA SER A 192 10.38 -7.29 15.21
C SER A 192 10.82 -7.85 13.86
N ASN A 193 11.94 -8.59 13.83
CA ASN A 193 12.40 -9.32 12.65
C ASN A 193 12.35 -10.81 12.96
N LEU A 194 11.51 -11.54 12.22
CA LEU A 194 11.37 -12.99 12.30
C LEU A 194 12.13 -13.68 11.17
#